data_AF-D0YW01-F1
#
_entry.id   AF-D0YW01-F1
#
_cell.length_a   1.000
_cell.length_b   1.000
_cell.length_c   1.000
_cell.angle_alpha   90.00
_cell.angle_beta   90.00
_cell.angle_gamma   90.00
#
_symmetry.space_group_name_H-M   'P 1'
#
loop_
_entity.id
_entity.type
_entity.pdbx_description
1 polymer ?
#
loop_
_entity_poly.entity_id
_entity_poly.type
_entity_poly.pdbx_seq_one_letter_code
_entity_poly.pdbx_strand_id
1 'polypeptide(L)'
;MSLIGEPQETVVAQAWLDAMQDVLLVDSQDKIPELNEYQCGTYAMHSLAEAQAIAQSIITAGVGVNQNDDLALPAEMLVQLKV
;
A
#
# COMPACT_ATOMS: atom_id res chain seq x y z
N MET A 1 5.37 4.24 3.54
CA MET A 1 4.93 4.43 4.94
C MET A 1 6.16 4.80 5.76
N SER A 2 6.21 6.00 6.35
CA SER A 2 7.27 6.44 7.26
C SER A 2 6.77 6.40 8.70
N LEU A 3 7.59 5.97 9.65
CA LEU A 3 7.22 5.86 11.06
C LEU A 3 8.43 6.07 11.98
N ILE A 4 8.18 6.30 13.26
CA ILE A 4 9.21 6.29 14.32
C ILE A 4 9.27 4.87 14.90
N GLY A 5 10.47 4.30 14.97
CA GLY A 5 10.71 2.93 15.47
C GLY A 5 11.25 1.99 14.39
N GLU A 6 11.54 0.75 14.80
CA GLU A 6 12.19 -0.28 13.97
C GLU A 6 11.41 -1.60 14.04
N PRO A 7 10.15 -1.66 13.56
CA PRO A 7 9.37 -2.89 13.55
C PRO A 7 9.95 -3.88 12.54
N GLN A 8 9.82 -5.18 12.83
CA GLN A 8 10.10 -6.22 11.84
C GLN A 8 9.12 -6.14 10.66
N GLU A 9 9.59 -6.52 9.48
CA GLU A 9 8.82 -6.47 8.23
C GLU A 9 7.56 -7.34 8.29
N THR A 10 7.62 -8.47 9.00
CA THR A 10 6.47 -9.37 9.20
C THR A 10 5.34 -8.71 9.99
N VAL A 11 5.67 -7.87 10.97
CA VAL A 11 4.68 -7.10 11.74
C VAL A 11 4.00 -6.08 10.83
N VAL A 12 4.78 -5.41 9.98
CA VAL A 12 4.25 -4.45 9.00
C VAL A 12 3.37 -5.15 7.96
N ALA A 13 3.80 -6.30 7.44
CA ALA A 13 3.04 -7.09 6.48
C ALA A 13 1.69 -7.55 7.04
N GLN A 14 1.67 -8.01 8.30
CA GLN A 14 0.43 -8.40 8.96
C GLN A 14 -0.50 -7.21 9.15
N ALA A 15 0.01 -6.09 9.66
CA ALA A 15 -0.80 -4.87 9.84
C ALA A 15 -1.34 -4.34 8.50
N TRP A 16 -0.58 -4.48 7.41
CA TRP A 16 -1.07 -4.14 6.07
C TRP A 16 -2.21 -5.06 5.62
N LEU A 17 -2.08 -6.39 5.80
CA LEU A 17 -3.16 -7.33 5.50
C LEU A 17 -4.43 -7.03 6.29
N ASP A 18 -4.30 -6.72 7.58
CA ASP A 18 -5.42 -6.34 8.43
C ASP A 18 -6.10 -5.06 7.91
N ALA A 19 -5.30 -4.05 7.53
CA ALA A 19 -5.83 -2.83 6.91
C ALA A 19 -6.55 -3.09 5.57
N MET A 20 -6.11 -4.07 4.77
CA MET A 20 -6.83 -4.46 3.55
C MET A 20 -8.20 -5.09 3.88
N GLN A 21 -8.31 -5.86 4.97
CA GLN A 21 -9.60 -6.36 5.44
C GLN A 21 -10.52 -5.20 5.85
N ASP A 22 -9.98 -4.19 6.54
CA ASP A 22 -10.76 -3.00 6.92
C ASP A 22 -11.31 -2.23 5.70
N VAL A 23 -10.54 -2.14 4.61
CA VAL A 23 -11.03 -1.51 3.36
C VAL A 23 -12.23 -2.26 2.78
N LEU A 24 -12.26 -3.59 2.86
CA LEU A 24 -13.38 -4.40 2.37
C LEU A 24 -14.67 -4.18 3.19
N LEU A 25 -14.56 -3.70 4.43
CA LEU A 25 -15.70 -3.41 5.31
C LEU A 25 -16.31 -2.02 5.08
N VAL A 26 -15.74 -1.18 4.20
CA VAL A 26 -16.29 0.14 3.89
C VAL A 26 -17.52 -0.01 2.99
N ASP A 27 -18.71 0.27 3.53
CA ASP A 27 -19.99 0.03 2.83
C ASP A 27 -20.23 0.97 1.63
N SER A 28 -19.80 2.23 1.72
CA SER A 28 -20.13 3.26 0.73
C SER A 28 -19.13 4.43 0.74
N GLN A 29 -19.06 5.16 -0.38
CA GLN A 29 -18.07 6.23 -0.56
C GLN A 29 -18.20 7.36 0.45
N ASP A 30 -19.40 7.66 0.95
CA ASP A 30 -19.63 8.67 1.98
C ASP A 30 -19.04 8.29 3.36
N LYS A 31 -18.62 7.03 3.54
CA LYS A 31 -17.87 6.58 4.72
C LYS A 31 -16.37 6.81 4.61
N ILE A 32 -15.87 7.22 3.45
CA ILE A 32 -14.45 7.52 3.25
C ILE A 32 -14.16 8.85 3.96
N PRO A 33 -13.24 8.88 4.95
CA PRO A 33 -12.87 10.11 5.62
C PRO A 33 -12.38 11.16 4.63
N GLU A 34 -12.78 12.41 4.84
CA GLU A 34 -12.29 13.59 4.07
C GLU A 34 -12.65 13.59 2.57
N LEU A 35 -13.49 12.67 2.08
CA LEU A 35 -13.98 12.66 0.70
C LEU A 35 -15.04 13.75 0.50
N ASN A 36 -14.59 15.00 0.41
CA ASN A 36 -15.39 16.17 0.12
C ASN A 36 -14.53 17.31 -0.44
N GLU A 37 -15.18 18.34 -0.98
CA GLU A 37 -14.54 19.49 -1.65
C GLU A 37 -13.64 20.35 -0.74
N TYR A 38 -13.81 20.27 0.58
CA TYR A 38 -13.10 21.13 1.53
C TYR A 38 -11.81 20.49 2.04
N GLN A 39 -11.70 19.16 1.95
CA GLN A 39 -10.61 18.40 2.57
C GLN A 39 -9.80 17.57 1.58
N CYS A 40 -10.36 17.23 0.41
CA CYS A 40 -9.64 16.52 -0.64
C CYS A 40 -9.33 17.43 -1.84
N GLY A 41 -8.04 17.54 -2.19
CA GLY A 41 -7.59 18.40 -3.29
C GLY A 41 -8.16 18.03 -4.67
N THR A 42 -8.64 16.80 -4.86
CA THR A 42 -9.34 16.36 -6.08
C THR A 42 -10.43 15.34 -5.74
N TYR A 43 -11.42 15.75 -4.95
CA TYR A 43 -12.46 14.88 -4.38
C TYR A 43 -13.33 14.10 -5.40
N ALA A 44 -13.28 14.47 -6.68
CA ALA A 44 -13.99 13.75 -7.75
C ALA A 44 -13.24 12.50 -8.26
N MET A 45 -11.97 12.31 -7.92
CA MET A 45 -11.13 11.21 -8.40
C MET A 45 -11.11 10.04 -7.41
N HIS A 46 -12.28 9.54 -7.02
CA HIS A 46 -12.42 8.42 -6.09
C HIS A 46 -13.22 7.27 -6.69
N SER A 47 -12.85 6.04 -6.32
CA SER A 47 -13.57 4.81 -6.66
C SER A 47 -13.41 3.79 -5.52
N LEU A 48 -14.46 3.64 -4.71
CA LEU A 48 -14.46 2.64 -3.62
C LEU A 48 -14.36 1.21 -4.18
N ALA A 49 -15.03 0.93 -5.30
CA ALA A 49 -15.00 -0.39 -5.92
C ALA A 49 -13.58 -0.78 -6.36
N GLU A 50 -12.82 0.14 -6.94
CA GLU A 50 -11.43 -0.12 -7.31
C GLU A 50 -10.54 -0.29 -6.07
N ALA A 51 -10.74 0.52 -5.03
CA ALA A 51 -10.01 0.38 -3.78
C ALA A 51 -10.24 -0.99 -3.12
N GLN A 52 -11.49 -1.46 -3.07
CA GLN A 52 -11.84 -2.80 -2.57
C GLN A 52 -11.28 -3.92 -3.45
N ALA A 53 -11.28 -3.75 -4.77
CA ALA A 53 -10.67 -4.71 -5.69
C ALA A 53 -9.15 -4.84 -5.46
N ILE A 54 -8.46 -3.73 -5.20
CA ILE A 54 -7.03 -3.73 -4.83
C ILE A 54 -6.84 -4.47 -3.50
N ALA A 55 -7.62 -4.13 -2.47
CA ALA A 55 -7.54 -4.77 -1.16
C ALA A 55 -7.73 -6.29 -1.25
N GLN A 56 -8.76 -6.74 -1.97
CA GLN A 56 -9.01 -8.16 -2.23
C GLN A 56 -7.86 -8.83 -2.97
N SER A 57 -7.26 -8.14 -3.94
CA SER A 57 -6.12 -8.66 -4.71
C SER A 57 -4.89 -8.87 -3.83
N ILE A 58 -4.60 -7.93 -2.92
CA ILE A 58 -3.49 -8.05 -1.96
C ILE A 58 -3.73 -9.21 -1.00
N ILE A 59 -4.93 -9.33 -0.43
CA ILE A 59 -5.28 -10.44 0.47
C ILE A 59 -5.11 -11.79 -0.24
N THR A 60 -5.56 -11.87 -1.50
CA THR A 60 -5.51 -13.12 -2.29
C THR A 60 -4.07 -13.50 -2.66
N ALA A 61 -3.24 -12.53 -3.02
CA ALA A 61 -1.83 -12.76 -3.35
C ALA A 61 -0.97 -13.05 -2.11
N GLY A 62 -1.37 -12.52 -0.94
CA GLY A 62 -0.55 -12.50 0.26
C GLY A 62 0.55 -11.43 0.18
N VAL A 63 1.22 -11.20 1.32
CA VAL A 63 2.31 -10.22 1.43
C VAL A 63 3.59 -10.94 1.85
N GLY A 64 4.56 -11.00 0.93
CA GLY A 64 5.90 -11.52 1.19
C GLY A 64 6.86 -10.45 1.72
N VAL A 65 7.99 -10.89 2.30
CA VAL A 65 9.09 -10.01 2.72
C VAL A 65 10.21 -10.09 1.70
N ASN A 66 10.49 -8.97 1.04
CA ASN A 66 11.64 -8.85 0.16
C ASN A 66 12.92 -8.69 0.98
N GLN A 67 14.01 -9.35 0.55
CA GLN A 67 15.33 -9.19 1.13
C GLN A 67 16.15 -8.25 0.26
N ASN A 68 16.67 -7.16 0.84
CA ASN A 68 17.43 -6.17 0.08
C ASN A 68 18.71 -6.78 -0.54
N ASP A 69 19.36 -7.69 0.18
CA ASP A 69 20.58 -8.35 -0.30
C ASP A 69 20.32 -9.22 -1.53
N ASP A 70 19.15 -9.88 -1.60
CA ASP A 70 18.76 -10.71 -2.74
C ASP A 70 18.37 -9.87 -3.98
N LEU A 71 17.93 -8.63 -3.76
CA LEU A 71 17.46 -7.71 -4.80
C LEU A 71 18.49 -6.64 -5.15
N ALA A 72 19.66 -6.64 -4.51
CA ALA A 72 20.70 -5.66 -4.72
C ALA A 72 21.16 -5.69 -6.18
N LEU A 73 21.08 -4.53 -6.85
CA LEU A 73 21.58 -4.42 -8.22
C LEU A 73 23.10 -4.60 -8.23
N PRO A 74 23.66 -5.44 -9.12
CA PRO A 74 25.10 -5.59 -9.26
C PRO A 74 25.80 -4.26 -9.55
N ALA A 75 27.03 -4.11 -9.06
CA ALA A 75 27.79 -2.87 -9.22
C ALA A 75 27.98 -2.49 -10.70
N GLU A 76 28.16 -3.46 -11.60
CA GLU A 76 28.31 -3.18 -13.03
C GLU A 76 27.02 -2.61 -13.63
N MET A 77 25.87 -3.14 -13.22
CA MET A 77 24.56 -2.66 -13.66
C MET A 77 24.28 -1.24 -13.16
N LEU A 78 24.68 -0.93 -11.93
CA LEU A 78 24.59 0.44 -11.39
C LEU A 78 25.46 1.43 -12.18
N VAL A 79 26.63 1.03 -12.66
CA VAL A 79 27.47 1.88 -13.52
C VAL A 79 26.82 2.09 -14.89
N GLN A 80 26.25 1.03 -15.47
CA GLN A 80 25.60 1.09 -16.77
C GLN A 80 24.37 2.02 -16.79
N LEU A 81 23.61 2.05 -15.69
CA LEU A 81 22.37 2.84 -15.57
C LEU A 81 22.61 4.28 -15.08
N LYS A 82 23.81 4.61 -14.61
CA LYS A 82 24.16 5.99 -14.27
C LYS A 82 24.28 6.81 -15.56
N VAL A 83 23.27 7.65 -15.79
CA VAL A 83 23.26 8.71 -16.82
C VAL A 83 24.14 9.88 -16.37
#